data_AF-A0A849RZJ1-F1
#
_entry.id   AF-A0A849RZJ1-F1
#
_cell.length_a   1.000
_cell.length_b   1.000
_cell.length_c   1.000
_cell.angle_alpha   90.00
_cell.angle_beta   90.00
_cell.angle_gamma   90.00
#
_symmetry.space_group_name_H-M   'P 1'
#
loop_
_entity.id
_entity.type
_entity.pdbx_description
1 polymer ?
#
loop_
_entity_poly.entity_id
_entity_poly.type
_entity_poly.pdbx_seq_one_letter_code
_entity_poly.pdbx_strand_id
1 'polypeptide(L)' 'SMALDDMDRFIIKNALERADNNLTAAARALGATRETLRYRVRKYNLKTVD' A
#
# COMPACT_ATOMS: atom_id res chain seq x y z
N SER A 1 8.07 13.89 14.99
CA SER A 1 8.46 12.58 14.44
C SER A 1 7.20 11.80 14.13
N MET A 2 7.10 11.17 12.95
CA MET A 2 5.95 10.32 12.62
C MET A 2 6.09 8.95 13.30
N ALA A 3 4.97 8.35 13.71
CA ALA A 3 4.95 6.96 14.16
C ALA A 3 5.20 5.99 12.99
N LEU A 4 5.70 4.79 13.28
CA LEU A 4 6.02 3.80 12.26
C LEU A 4 4.77 3.38 11.44
N ASP A 5 3.64 3.21 12.11
CA ASP A 5 2.37 2.86 11.45
C ASP A 5 1.85 3.98 10.53
N ASP A 6 2.07 5.26 10.90
CA ASP A 6 1.71 6.39 10.05
C ASP A 6 2.58 6.46 8.80
N MET A 7 3.89 6.17 8.93
CA MET A 7 4.81 6.10 7.80
C MET A 7 4.46 4.95 6.86
N ASP A 8 4.20 3.75 7.39
CA ASP A 8 3.82 2.58 6.58
C ASP A 8 2.52 2.84 5.82
N ARG A 9 1.49 3.39 6.50
CA ARG A 9 0.24 3.80 5.86
C ARG A 9 0.47 4.84 4.76
N PHE A 10 1.31 5.84 5.01
CA PHE A 10 1.61 6.89 4.04
C PHE A 10 2.32 6.34 2.79
N ILE A 11 3.33 5.49 2.97
CA ILE A 11 4.09 4.86 1.88
C ILE A 11 3.16 4.01 1.01
N ILE A 12 2.32 3.17 1.63
CA ILE A 12 1.39 2.30 0.91
C ILE A 12 0.36 3.10 0.14
N LYS A 13 -0.22 4.13 0.77
CA LYS A 13 -1.20 5.01 0.12
C LYS A 13 -0.60 5.68 -1.12
N ASN A 14 0.60 6.25 -1.01
CA ASN A 14 1.27 6.90 -2.14
C ASN A 14 1.61 5.91 -3.26
N ALA A 15 2.05 4.69 -2.92
CA ALA A 15 2.34 3.67 -3.91
C ALA A 15 1.09 3.22 -4.67
N LEU A 16 -0.05 3.10 -3.98
CA LEU A 16 -1.34 2.82 -4.60
C LEU A 16 -1.77 3.96 -5.52
N GLU A 17 -1.71 5.21 -5.07
CA GLU A 17 -2.10 6.37 -5.88
C GLU A 17 -1.26 6.50 -7.16
N ARG A 18 0.06 6.26 -7.07
CA ARG A 18 0.96 6.25 -8.24
C ARG A 18 0.74 5.08 -9.19
N ALA A 19 0.10 4.03 -8.71
CA ALA A 19 -0.22 2.83 -9.48
C ALA A 19 -1.69 2.80 -9.91
N ASP A 20 -2.40 3.93 -9.89
CA ASP A 20 -3.84 4.02 -10.18
C ASP A 20 -4.67 3.01 -9.36
N ASN A 21 -4.31 2.85 -8.08
CA ASN A 21 -4.88 1.90 -7.13
C ASN A 21 -4.75 0.41 -7.54
N ASN A 22 -3.86 0.08 -8.48
CA ASN A 22 -3.54 -1.29 -8.87
C ASN A 22 -2.62 -1.93 -7.81
N LEU A 23 -3.20 -2.86 -7.05
CA LEU A 23 -2.51 -3.53 -5.94
C LEU A 23 -1.26 -4.31 -6.39
N THR A 24 -1.28 -4.92 -7.57
CA THR A 24 -0.13 -5.71 -8.07
C THR A 24 1.03 -4.79 -8.47
N ALA A 25 0.75 -3.68 -9.14
CA ALA A 25 1.77 -2.71 -9.54
C ALA A 25 2.36 -2.00 -8.31
N ALA A 26 1.54 -1.60 -7.35
CA ALA A 26 2.01 -1.00 -6.10
C ALA A 26 2.88 -1.97 -5.28
N ALA A 27 2.53 -3.26 -5.22
CA ALA A 27 3.32 -4.27 -4.52
C ALA A 27 4.71 -4.43 -5.15
N ARG A 28 4.78 -4.48 -6.48
CA ARG A 28 6.05 -4.51 -7.22
C ARG A 28 6.88 -3.26 -6.94
N ALA A 29 6.28 -2.08 -6.95
CA ALA A 29 6.97 -0.82 -6.66
C ALA A 29 7.54 -0.76 -5.23
N LEU A 30 6.89 -1.42 -4.27
CA LEU A 30 7.33 -1.50 -2.88
C LEU A 30 8.26 -2.69 -2.60
N GLY A 31 8.59 -3.52 -3.59
CA GLY A 31 9.41 -4.72 -3.39
C GLY A 31 8.74 -5.78 -2.51
N ALA A 32 7.40 -5.79 -2.47
CA ALA A 32 6.61 -6.71 -1.65
C ALA A 32 5.79 -7.68 -2.52
N THR A 33 5.34 -8.78 -1.91
CA THR A 33 4.34 -9.64 -2.56
C THR A 33 2.97 -8.96 -2.56
N ARG A 34 2.12 -9.30 -3.54
CA ARG A 34 0.73 -8.82 -3.59
C ARG A 34 -0.04 -9.13 -2.31
N GLU A 35 0.18 -10.31 -1.73
CA GLU A 35 -0.48 -10.74 -0.49
C GLU A 35 -0.05 -9.90 0.72
N THR A 36 1.24 -9.60 0.83
CA THR A 36 1.76 -8.70 1.88
C THR A 36 1.11 -7.32 1.76
N LEU A 37 1.06 -6.76 0.55
CA LEU A 37 0.44 -5.45 0.36
C LEU A 37 -1.07 -5.49 0.64
N ARG A 38 -1.77 -6.55 0.20
CA ARG A 38 -3.20 -6.76 0.47
C ARG A 38 -3.50 -6.71 1.96
N TYR A 39 -2.71 -7.42 2.76
CA TYR A 39 -2.88 -7.45 4.21
C TYR A 39 -2.76 -6.04 4.81
N ARG A 40 -1.74 -5.28 4.42
CA ARG A 40 -1.53 -3.91 4.93
C ARG A 40 -2.61 -2.93 4.46
N VAL A 41 -3.06 -3.06 3.21
CA VAL A 41 -4.18 -2.27 2.67
C VAL A 41 -5.45 -2.50 3.51
N ARG A 42 -5.75 -3.75 3.87
CA ARG A 42 -6.86 -4.07 4.79
C ARG A 42 -6.62 -3.51 6.19
N LYS A 43 -5.42 -3.68 6.75
CA LYS A 43 -5.04 -3.13 8.07
C LYS A 43 -5.34 -1.63 8.17
N TYR A 44 -5.07 -0.87 7.11
CA TYR A 44 -5.23 0.59 7.10
C TYR A 44 -6.49 1.09 6.38
N ASN A 45 -7.39 0.18 5.97
CA ASN A 45 -8.61 0.48 5.23
C ASN A 45 -8.37 1.38 4.00
N LEU A 46 -7.36 1.07 3.20
CA LEU A 46 -7.03 1.80 1.97
C LEU A 46 -7.83 1.25 0.77
N LYS A 47 -8.11 2.12 -0.21
CA LYS A 47 -8.86 1.76 -1.42
C LYS A 47 -7.95 1.12 -2.47
N THR A 48 -8.47 0.14 -3.20
CA THR A 48 -7.86 -0.49 -4.39
C THR A 48 -8.90 -0.57 -5.50
N VAL A 49 -8.48 -0.75 -6.77
CA VAL A 49 -9.42 -0.95 -7.90
C VAL A 49 -9.99 -2.37 -7.95
N ASP A 50 -9.32 -3.33 -7.30
CA ASP A 50 -9.79 -4.72 -7.10
C ASP A 50 -10.97 -4.79 -6.14
#